data_AF-A0A6A3P978-F1
#
_entry.id   AF-A0A6A3P978-F1
#
_cell.length_a   1.000
_cell.length_b   1.000
_cell.length_c   1.000
_cell.angle_alpha   90.00
_cell.angle_beta   90.00
_cell.angle_gamma   90.00
#
_symmetry.space_group_name_H-M   'P 1'
#
loop_
_entity.id
_entity.type
_entity.pdbx_description
1 polymer ?
#
loop_
_entity_poly.entity_id
_entity_poly.type
_entity_poly.pdbx_seq_one_letter_code
_entity_poly.pdbx_strand_id
1 'polypeptide(L)'
;MHFCPSCGNILLVEPDSDGMRFFCQTCPYLFQINDKVEKKVPLQRKQVDDVLGGDEAWENVDQTETRCPHCEFTKAYFMQIQIRSADEPSTTFYKCVQCKKQWND
;
A
#
# COMPACT_ATOMS: atom_id res chain seq x y z
N MET A 1 12.27 4.43 17.33
CA MET A 1 13.11 3.24 17.07
C MET A 1 14.50 3.64 17.53
N HIS A 2 15.13 2.85 18.38
CA HIS A 2 16.44 3.16 18.94
C HIS A 2 17.51 2.32 18.23
N PHE A 3 18.60 2.98 17.83
CA PHE A 3 19.70 2.37 17.10
C PHE A 3 20.97 2.41 17.94
N CYS A 4 21.84 1.44 17.74
CA CYS A 4 23.13 1.39 18.39
C CYS A 4 24.09 2.43 17.80
N PRO A 5 24.75 3.27 18.61
CA PRO A 5 25.65 4.31 18.12
C PRO A 5 26.95 3.77 17.49
N SER A 6 27.33 2.53 17.77
CA SER A 6 28.56 1.93 17.25
C SER A 6 28.35 1.16 15.94
N CYS A 7 27.28 0.36 15.83
CA CYS A 7 27.04 -0.51 14.67
C CYS A 7 25.79 -0.17 13.85
N GLY A 8 24.98 0.81 14.27
CA GLY A 8 23.77 1.23 13.55
C GLY A 8 22.62 0.21 13.58
N ASN A 9 22.79 -0.93 14.25
CA ASN A 9 21.74 -1.95 14.36
C ASN A 9 20.63 -1.54 15.33
N ILE A 10 19.43 -2.10 15.12
CA ILE A 10 18.28 -1.88 16.00
C ILE A 10 18.57 -2.47 17.38
N LEU A 11 18.31 -1.69 18.43
CA LEU A 11 18.41 -2.16 19.81
C LEU A 11 17.16 -2.94 20.19
N LEU A 12 17.36 -4.05 20.90
CA LEU A 12 16.30 -4.90 21.44
C LEU A 12 16.15 -4.66 22.94
N VAL A 13 14.99 -5.02 23.49
CA VAL A 13 14.69 -4.86 24.92
C VAL A 13 14.87 -6.19 25.63
N GLU A 14 15.58 -6.21 26.74
CA GLU A 14 15.66 -7.35 27.65
C GLU A 14 15.47 -6.92 29.12
N PRO A 15 14.92 -7.80 29.97
CA PRO A 15 14.87 -7.56 31.41
C PRO A 15 16.25 -7.77 32.05
N ASP A 16 16.59 -6.89 32.99
CA ASP A 16 17.78 -6.93 33.83
C ASP A 16 17.39 -6.90 35.31
N SER A 17 18.34 -7.13 36.22
CA SER A 17 18.08 -7.12 37.67
C SER A 17 17.50 -5.79 38.18
N ASP A 18 17.87 -4.68 37.54
CA ASP A 18 17.48 -3.32 37.94
C ASP A 18 16.37 -2.70 37.07
N GLY A 19 15.82 -3.43 36.08
CA GLY A 19 14.77 -2.91 35.21
C GLY A 19 14.84 -3.42 33.77
N MET A 20 14.36 -2.65 32.81
CA MET A 20 14.49 -2.98 31.39
C MET A 20 15.73 -2.31 30.79
N ARG A 21 16.43 -2.99 29.89
CA ARG A 21 17.57 -2.43 29.17
C ARG A 21 17.46 -2.66 27.68
N PHE A 22 18.01 -1.73 26.90
CA PHE A 22 18.27 -1.88 25.49
C PHE A 22 19.63 -2.54 25.29
N PHE A 23 19.69 -3.59 24.49
CA PHE A 23 20.92 -4.28 24.13
C PHE A 23 21.05 -4.41 22.61
N CYS A 24 22.29 -4.50 22.14
CA CYS A 24 22.59 -4.80 20.75
C CYS A 24 22.97 -6.28 20.60
N GLN A 25 22.48 -6.96 19.56
CA GLN A 25 22.86 -8.35 19.29
C GLN A 25 24.27 -8.51 18.70
N THR A 26 24.83 -7.44 18.12
CA THR A 26 26.09 -7.51 17.35
C THR A 26 27.28 -6.86 18.06
N CYS A 27 27.05 -6.06 19.09
CA CYS A 27 28.12 -5.41 19.84
C CYS A 27 27.76 -5.34 21.34
N PRO A 28 28.74 -5.15 22.24
CA PRO A 28 28.50 -5.14 23.69
C PRO A 28 27.83 -3.85 24.20
N TYR A 29 27.14 -3.11 23.32
CA TYR A 29 26.44 -1.88 23.70
C TYR A 29 25.19 -2.20 24.51
N LEU A 30 25.11 -1.57 25.69
CA LEU A 30 24.02 -1.70 26.64
C LEU A 30 23.56 -0.30 27.06
N PHE A 31 22.26 -0.11 27.19
CA PHE A 31 21.66 1.14 27.65
C PHE A 31 20.48 0.84 28.58
N GLN A 32 20.55 1.28 29.84
CA GLN A 32 19.46 1.07 30.79
C GLN A 32 18.32 2.09 30.60
N ILE A 33 17.09 1.60 30.72
CA ILE A 33 15.88 2.41 30.55
C ILE A 33 15.49 2.97 31.92
N ASN A 34 15.95 4.19 32.21
CA ASN A 34 15.63 4.88 33.46
C ASN A 34 14.28 5.62 33.40
N ASP A 35 13.90 6.10 32.20
CA ASP A 35 12.69 6.88 31.98
C ASP A 35 11.64 6.10 31.19
N LYS A 36 10.37 6.49 31.36
CA LYS A 36 9.26 5.90 30.61
C LYS A 36 9.40 6.23 29.11
N VAL A 37 9.59 5.19 28.29
CA VAL A 37 9.59 5.29 26.82
C VAL A 37 8.23 4.89 26.27
N GLU A 38 7.51 5.80 25.62
CA GLU A 38 6.26 5.52 24.92
C GLU A 38 6.31 5.97 23.46
N LYS A 39 5.77 5.16 22.55
CA LYS A 39 5.58 5.54 21.15
C LYS A 39 4.11 5.34 20.77
N LYS A 40 3.38 6.44 20.60
CA LYS A 40 2.01 6.42 20.08
C LYS A 40 2.06 6.36 18.55
N VAL A 41 1.45 5.34 17.96
CA VAL A 41 1.31 5.22 16.51
C VAL A 41 -0.16 5.46 16.17
N PRO A 42 -0.51 6.60 15.53
CA PRO A 42 -1.85 6.78 15.02
C PRO A 42 -2.08 5.80 13.86
N LEU A 43 -3.08 4.93 14.01
CA LEU A 43 -3.46 4.00 12.96
C LEU A 43 -4.28 4.77 11.92
N GLN A 44 -3.62 5.17 10.83
CA GLN A 44 -4.31 5.64 9.63
C GLN A 44 -4.68 4.44 8.79
N ARG A 45 -5.93 4.37 8.32
CA ARG A 45 -6.31 3.37 7.32
C ARG A 45 -5.50 3.63 6.05
N LYS A 46 -4.93 2.58 5.48
CA LYS A 46 -4.29 2.67 4.17
C LYS A 46 -5.35 3.21 3.20
N GLN A 47 -5.06 4.34 2.53
CA GLN A 47 -5.87 4.76 1.41
C GLN A 47 -5.71 3.69 0.33
N VAL A 48 -6.82 3.29 -0.29
CA VAL A 48 -6.75 2.33 -1.40
C VAL A 48 -6.02 3.06 -2.51
N ASP A 49 -4.74 2.72 -2.72
CA ASP A 49 -3.98 3.23 -3.86
C ASP A 49 -4.76 2.82 -5.12
N ASP A 50 -5.04 3.78 -6.00
CA ASP A 50 -5.72 3.50 -7.25
C ASP A 50 -4.80 2.66 -8.12
N VAL A 51 -5.01 1.34 -8.09
CA VAL A 51 -4.21 0.32 -8.81
C VAL A 51 -4.13 0.61 -10.31
N LEU A 52 -5.09 1.36 -10.84
CA LEU A 52 -5.21 1.76 -12.24
C LEU A 52 -5.03 3.26 -12.46
N GLY A 53 -4.27 3.97 -11.61
CA GLY A 53 -3.79 5.33 -11.89
C GLY A 53 -4.82 6.46 -11.74
N GLY A 54 -5.81 6.30 -10.85
CA GLY A 54 -6.75 7.35 -10.48
C GLY A 54 -7.63 7.84 -11.63
N ASP A 55 -8.10 9.08 -11.55
CA ASP A 55 -8.92 9.68 -12.62
C ASP A 55 -8.10 10.05 -13.87
N GLU A 56 -6.82 10.40 -13.71
CA GLU A 56 -5.91 10.80 -14.82
C GLU A 56 -5.63 9.66 -15.80
N ALA A 57 -5.55 8.41 -15.32
CA ALA A 57 -5.32 7.24 -16.17
C ALA A 57 -6.43 6.97 -17.20
N TRP A 58 -7.60 7.59 -17.04
CA TRP A 58 -8.74 7.42 -17.95
C TRP A 58 -8.95 8.60 -18.90
N GLU A 59 -8.19 9.70 -18.76
CA GLU A 59 -8.41 10.91 -19.58
C GLU A 59 -8.03 10.72 -21.06
N ASN A 60 -7.09 9.82 -21.36
CA ASN A 60 -6.58 9.58 -22.72
C ASN A 60 -6.91 8.18 -23.24
N VAL A 61 -7.89 7.51 -22.63
CA VAL A 61 -8.27 6.14 -22.97
C VAL A 61 -9.37 6.16 -24.03
N ASP A 62 -9.29 5.25 -24.99
CA ASP A 62 -10.29 5.14 -26.05
C ASP A 62 -11.69 4.78 -25.49
N GLN A 63 -12.72 5.22 -26.21
CA GLN A 63 -14.12 4.93 -25.89
C GLN A 63 -14.67 3.82 -26.77
N THR A 64 -15.41 2.89 -26.17
CA THR A 64 -16.14 1.84 -26.88
C THR A 64 -17.65 1.93 -26.57
N GLU A 65 -18.46 1.49 -27.53
CA GLU A 65 -19.90 1.35 -27.35
C GLU A 65 -20.23 0.07 -26.56
N THR A 66 -20.31 0.20 -25.24
CA THR A 66 -20.67 -0.91 -24.33
C THR A 66 -21.70 -0.43 -23.31
N ARG A 67 -22.74 -1.25 -23.09
CA ARG A 67 -23.82 -0.93 -22.14
C ARG A 67 -23.32 -1.09 -20.70
N CYS A 68 -23.38 -0.01 -19.92
CA CYS A 68 -23.03 -0.04 -18.50
C CYS A 68 -24.04 -0.88 -17.71
N PRO A 69 -23.60 -1.84 -16.88
CA PRO A 69 -24.51 -2.69 -16.08
C PRO A 69 -25.26 -1.92 -14.98
N HIS A 70 -24.88 -0.68 -14.68
CA HIS A 70 -25.47 0.11 -13.60
C HIS A 70 -26.42 1.23 -14.05
N CYS A 71 -26.15 1.86 -15.19
CA CYS A 71 -26.92 3.01 -15.66
C CYS A 71 -27.42 2.85 -17.09
N GLU A 72 -27.14 1.70 -17.72
CA GLU A 72 -27.55 1.33 -19.08
C GLU A 72 -27.08 2.25 -20.20
N PHE A 73 -26.22 3.23 -19.89
CA PHE A 73 -25.59 4.10 -20.87
C PHE A 73 -24.67 3.31 -21.80
N THR A 74 -24.63 3.69 -23.08
CA THR A 74 -24.01 2.89 -24.15
C THR A 74 -22.54 3.23 -24.41
N LYS A 75 -21.92 4.18 -23.69
CA LYS A 75 -20.50 4.52 -23.87
C LYS A 75 -19.69 4.28 -22.60
N ALA A 76 -18.53 3.66 -22.77
CA ALA A 76 -17.55 3.40 -21.71
C ALA A 76 -16.13 3.60 -22.22
N TYR A 77 -15.24 4.08 -21.37
CA TYR A 77 -13.79 3.97 -21.59
C TYR A 77 -13.37 2.52 -21.39
N PHE A 78 -12.39 2.03 -22.16
CA PHE A 78 -11.89 0.67 -22.00
C PHE A 78 -10.35 0.63 -21.98
N MET A 79 -9.78 -0.19 -21.10
CA MET A 79 -8.34 -0.40 -21.01
C MET A 79 -8.05 -1.90 -20.91
N GLN A 80 -7.12 -2.39 -21.72
CA GLN A 80 -6.69 -3.78 -21.70
C GLN A 80 -5.40 -3.92 -20.92
N ILE A 81 -5.40 -4.77 -19.90
CA ILE A 81 -4.25 -4.97 -19.01
C ILE A 81 -3.92 -6.45 -18.94
N GLN A 82 -2.64 -6.75 -19.10
CA GLN A 82 -2.10 -8.08 -18.87
C GLN A 82 -1.85 -8.26 -17.37
N ILE A 83 -2.80 -8.91 -16.69
CA ILE A 83 -2.70 -9.24 -15.26
C ILE A 83 -2.01 -10.59 -15.01
N ARG A 84 -1.79 -11.38 -16.06
CA ARG A 84 -1.23 -12.73 -16.02
C ARG A 84 -0.12 -12.88 -17.06
N SER A 85 0.40 -14.10 -17.20
CA SER A 85 1.39 -14.44 -18.23
C SER A 85 0.92 -14.00 -19.61
N ALA A 86 1.87 -13.60 -20.46
CA ALA A 86 1.60 -13.08 -21.80
C ALA A 86 0.92 -14.10 -22.75
N ASP A 87 0.90 -15.38 -22.36
CA ASP A 87 0.23 -16.45 -23.10
C ASP A 87 -1.31 -16.43 -22.92
N GLU A 88 -1.82 -15.71 -21.91
CA GLU A 88 -3.26 -15.53 -21.68
C GLU A 88 -3.78 -14.22 -22.33
N PRO A 89 -5.06 -14.17 -22.75
CA PRO A 89 -5.65 -12.95 -23.27
C PRO A 89 -5.72 -11.85 -22.21
N SER A 90 -5.53 -10.59 -22.62
CA SER A 90 -5.63 -9.43 -21.72
C SER A 90 -7.02 -9.30 -21.12
N THR A 91 -7.10 -8.95 -19.84
CA THR A 91 -8.37 -8.59 -19.19
C THR A 91 -8.76 -7.17 -19.58
N THR A 92 -10.04 -6.95 -19.94
CA THR A 92 -10.53 -5.63 -20.35
C THR A 92 -11.27 -4.98 -19.18
N PHE A 93 -10.81 -3.80 -18.78
CA PHE A 93 -11.46 -2.98 -17.76
C PHE A 93 -12.24 -1.86 -18.44
N TYR A 94 -13.48 -1.66 -18.00
CA TYR A 94 -14.36 -0.61 -18.49
C TYR A 94 -14.66 0.42 -17.39
N LYS A 95 -14.79 1.69 -17.77
CA LYS A 95 -15.25 2.78 -16.90
C LYS A 95 -16.37 3.54 -17.59
N CYS A 96 -17.54 3.63 -16.97
CA CYS A 96 -18.67 4.35 -17.56
C CYS A 96 -18.37 5.85 -17.65
N VAL A 97 -18.66 6.46 -18.80
CA VAL A 97 -18.50 7.91 -19.02
C VAL A 97 -19.45 8.72 -18.11
N GLN A 98 -20.65 8.19 -17.82
CA GLN A 98 -21.67 8.90 -17.06
C GLN A 98 -21.57 8.67 -15.55
N CYS A 99 -21.55 7.41 -15.09
CA CYS A 99 -21.61 7.09 -13.66
C CYS A 99 -20.24 6.82 -13.02
N LYS A 100 -19.15 6.85 -13.80
CA LYS A 100 -17.77 6.56 -13.40
C LYS A 100 -17.54 5.21 -12.71
N LYS A 101 -18.54 4.32 -12.68
CA LYS A 101 -18.38 2.97 -12.15
C LYS A 101 -17.50 2.14 -13.10
N GLN A 102 -16.64 1.33 -12.49
CA GLN A 102 -15.73 0.45 -13.19
C GLN A 102 -16.25 -0.99 -13.11
N TRP A 103 -16.07 -1.75 -14.19
CA TRP A 103 -16.32 -3.19 -14.24
C TRP A 103 -15.31 -3.84 -15.20
N ASN A 104 -15.17 -5.15 -15.15
CA ASN A 104 -14.25 -5.91 -15.99
C ASN A 104 -14.99 -7.02 -16.74
N ASP A 105 -14.42 -7.42 -17.86
CA ASP A 105 -14.79 -8.60 -18.66
C ASP A 105 -13.54 -9.47 -18.87
#